data_AF-A0A2T2UVF3-F1
#
_entry.id   AF-A0A2T2UVF3-F1
#
_cell.length_a   1.000
_cell.length_b   1.000
_cell.length_c   1.000
_cell.angle_alpha   90.00
_cell.angle_beta   90.00
_cell.angle_gamma   90.00
#
_symmetry.space_group_name_H-M   'P 1'
#
loop_
_entity.id
_entity.type
_entity.pdbx_description
1 polymer ?
#
loop_
_entity_poly.entity_id
_entity_poly.type
_entity_poly.pdbx_seq_one_letter_code
_entity_poly.pdbx_strand_id
1 'polypeptide(L)'
;MDIETYTLTIPREQDAADEPEAVEVWPLVQTALDRIDADPSTRDAARDAMEHGDGCVVLANFLNSEAKRVHEMDYRFKVPLVVMAAELAREDDTATSIYDPDEGCVYFETEVSQFSFHVYKDWTVDWPQVADEVQEGYEWSGEDNQTWALDWLMDFLDVPTDDYMV
;
A
#
# COMPACT_ATOMS: atom_id res chain seq x y z
N MET A 1 -8.81 -14.76 -0.12
CA MET A 1 -9.76 -13.64 -0.41
C MET A 1 -9.92 -13.58 -1.93
N ASP A 2 -11.05 -13.13 -2.49
CA ASP A 2 -11.13 -12.92 -3.95
C ASP A 2 -10.81 -11.46 -4.28
N ILE A 3 -9.54 -11.16 -4.53
CA ILE A 3 -9.05 -9.78 -4.74
C ILE A 3 -9.65 -9.10 -5.96
N GLU A 4 -10.09 -9.87 -6.98
CA GLU A 4 -10.65 -9.35 -8.22
C GLU A 4 -12.02 -8.69 -7.99
N THR A 5 -12.72 -9.09 -6.92
CA THR A 5 -14.04 -8.55 -6.53
C THR A 5 -14.07 -7.98 -5.12
N TYR A 6 -12.91 -7.89 -4.45
CA TYR A 6 -12.83 -7.37 -3.09
C TYR A 6 -13.08 -5.85 -3.10
N THR A 7 -14.05 -5.44 -2.30
CA THR A 7 -14.42 -4.04 -2.10
C THR A 7 -14.00 -3.57 -0.73
N LEU A 8 -13.35 -2.41 -0.67
CA LEU A 8 -12.93 -1.76 0.55
C LEU A 8 -13.75 -0.48 0.79
N THR A 9 -14.24 -0.29 2.01
CA THR A 9 -14.88 0.98 2.41
C THR A 9 -13.86 1.85 3.11
N ILE A 10 -13.49 2.97 2.49
CA ILE A 10 -12.49 3.89 3.06
C ILE A 10 -13.15 4.77 4.13
N PRO A 11 -12.71 4.72 5.40
CA PRO A 11 -13.21 5.63 6.43
C PRO A 11 -12.97 7.09 6.03
N ARG A 12 -13.98 7.94 6.19
CA ARG A 12 -13.90 9.36 5.84
C ARG A 12 -13.93 10.24 7.08
N GLU A 13 -13.21 11.36 7.03
CA GLU A 13 -13.30 12.40 8.06
C GLU A 13 -14.75 12.87 8.22
N GLN A 14 -15.15 13.28 9.43
CA GLN A 14 -16.54 13.65 9.73
C GLN A 14 -17.09 14.81 8.90
N ASP A 15 -16.22 15.69 8.42
CA ASP A 15 -16.54 16.85 7.59
C ASP A 15 -16.29 16.63 6.09
N ALA A 16 -15.97 15.39 5.69
CA ALA A 16 -15.90 15.03 4.28
C ALA A 16 -17.24 15.31 3.57
N ALA A 17 -17.15 15.85 2.35
CA ALA A 17 -18.33 16.23 1.58
C ALA A 17 -19.17 15.02 1.12
N ASP A 18 -18.54 13.85 1.02
CA ASP A 18 -19.12 12.61 0.49
C ASP A 18 -19.11 11.51 1.57
N GLU A 19 -20.15 10.68 1.57
CA GLU A 19 -20.22 9.50 2.44
C GLU A 19 -19.18 8.44 2.00
N PRO A 20 -18.71 7.57 2.91
CA PRO A 20 -17.85 6.45 2.56
C PRO A 20 -18.48 5.56 1.47
N GLU A 21 -17.79 5.43 0.34
CA GLU A 21 -18.17 4.55 -0.76
C GLU A 21 -17.24 3.33 -0.81
N ALA A 22 -17.81 2.17 -1.15
CA ALA A 22 -17.03 0.95 -1.36
C ALA A 22 -16.32 1.00 -2.71
N VAL A 23 -15.03 0.68 -2.73
CA VAL A 23 -14.16 0.76 -3.91
C VAL A 23 -13.56 -0.62 -4.18
N GLU A 24 -13.62 -1.07 -5.44
CA GLU A 24 -12.88 -2.24 -5.89
C GLU A 24 -11.40 -1.88 -6.01
N VAL A 25 -10.55 -2.55 -5.22
CA VAL A 25 -9.12 -2.19 -5.11
C VAL A 25 -8.34 -2.65 -6.34
N TRP A 26 -8.55 -3.90 -6.77
CA TRP A 26 -7.78 -4.51 -7.84
C TRP A 26 -7.84 -3.75 -9.17
N PRO A 27 -9.00 -3.26 -9.68
CA PRO A 27 -9.02 -2.47 -10.91
C PRO A 27 -8.13 -1.21 -10.88
N LEU A 28 -7.94 -0.60 -9.71
CA LEU A 28 -7.06 0.56 -9.54
C LEU A 28 -5.59 0.15 -9.58
N VAL A 29 -5.25 -0.96 -8.93
CA VAL A 29 -3.91 -1.57 -8.98
C VAL A 29 -3.56 -2.00 -10.40
N GLN A 30 -4.47 -2.70 -11.07
CA GLN A 30 -4.30 -3.13 -12.45
C GLN A 30 -4.06 -1.96 -13.39
N THR A 31 -4.79 -0.86 -13.22
CA THR A 31 -4.57 0.37 -14.01
C THR A 31 -3.17 0.94 -13.78
N ALA A 32 -2.67 0.92 -12.54
CA ALA A 32 -1.32 1.38 -12.21
C ALA A 32 -0.25 0.45 -12.82
N LEU A 33 -0.43 -0.87 -12.72
CA LEU A 33 0.43 -1.89 -13.32
C LEU A 33 0.47 -1.77 -14.86
N ASP A 34 -0.67 -1.53 -15.49
CA ASP A 34 -0.76 -1.24 -16.93
C ASP A 34 0.03 0.01 -17.29
N ARG A 35 -0.01 1.03 -16.44
CA ARG A 35 0.65 2.31 -16.71
C ARG A 35 2.17 2.23 -16.63
N ILE A 36 2.71 1.32 -15.83
CA ILE A 36 4.16 1.06 -15.74
C ILE A 36 4.63 -0.05 -16.69
N ASP A 37 3.76 -0.52 -17.59
CA ASP A 37 4.03 -1.65 -18.48
C ASP A 37 4.52 -2.89 -17.72
N ALA A 38 3.95 -3.16 -16.52
CA ALA A 38 4.33 -4.29 -15.68
C ALA A 38 4.20 -5.62 -16.45
N ASP A 39 5.24 -6.43 -16.38
CA ASP A 39 5.28 -7.75 -16.99
C ASP A 39 4.31 -8.73 -16.27
N PRO A 40 4.02 -9.89 -16.87
CA PRO A 40 3.10 -10.86 -16.28
C PRO A 40 3.48 -11.32 -14.87
N SER A 41 4.77 -11.50 -14.57
CA SER A 41 5.21 -11.96 -13.25
C SER A 41 5.00 -10.87 -12.19
N THR A 42 5.32 -9.62 -12.49
CA THR A 42 5.01 -8.49 -11.59
C THR A 42 3.50 -8.39 -11.28
N ARG A 43 2.63 -8.73 -12.25
CA ARG A 43 1.18 -8.74 -12.04
C ARG A 43 0.72 -9.89 -11.16
N ASP A 44 1.29 -11.08 -11.35
CA ASP A 44 0.99 -12.22 -10.50
C ASP A 44 1.50 -11.97 -9.07
N ALA A 45 2.69 -11.38 -8.90
CA ALA A 45 3.22 -10.97 -7.61
C ALA A 45 2.33 -9.94 -6.91
N ALA A 46 1.83 -8.94 -7.64
CA ALA A 46 0.88 -7.97 -7.11
C ALA A 46 -0.44 -8.60 -6.64
N ARG A 47 -0.89 -9.68 -7.29
CA ARG A 47 -2.08 -10.41 -6.85
C ARG A 47 -1.83 -11.14 -5.54
N ASP A 48 -0.75 -11.89 -5.46
CA ASP A 48 -0.42 -12.67 -4.25
C ASP A 48 -0.12 -11.73 -3.06
N ALA A 49 0.58 -10.62 -3.30
CA ALA A 49 0.84 -9.61 -2.29
C ALA A 49 -0.44 -8.97 -1.73
N MET A 50 -1.49 -8.80 -2.54
CA MET A 50 -2.76 -8.27 -2.07
C MET A 50 -3.55 -9.22 -1.15
N GLU A 51 -3.10 -10.46 -0.98
CA GLU A 51 -3.70 -11.38 0.00
C GLU A 51 -3.20 -11.15 1.43
N HIS A 52 -2.16 -10.32 1.62
CA HIS A 52 -1.47 -10.09 2.89
C HIS A 52 -1.33 -8.60 3.22
N GLY A 53 -1.31 -8.27 4.52
CA GLY A 53 -1.14 -6.90 5.01
C GLY A 53 0.18 -6.28 4.58
N ASP A 54 1.30 -6.93 4.89
CA ASP A 54 2.65 -6.53 4.46
C ASP A 54 2.83 -6.53 2.93
N GLY A 55 2.21 -7.47 2.22
CA GLY A 55 2.19 -7.50 0.77
C GLY A 55 1.51 -6.28 0.16
N CYS A 56 0.38 -5.83 0.72
CA CYS A 56 -0.26 -4.57 0.32
C CYS A 56 0.64 -3.35 0.55
N VAL A 57 1.41 -3.34 1.64
CA VAL A 57 2.41 -2.29 1.94
C VAL A 57 3.52 -2.27 0.88
N VAL A 58 4.10 -3.45 0.60
CA VAL A 58 5.17 -3.62 -0.38
C VAL A 58 4.69 -3.19 -1.77
N LEU A 59 3.50 -3.62 -2.18
CA LEU A 59 2.90 -3.25 -3.46
C LEU A 59 2.65 -1.74 -3.57
N ALA A 60 2.11 -1.11 -2.53
CA ALA A 60 1.90 0.34 -2.51
C ALA A 60 3.23 1.10 -2.64
N ASN A 61 4.28 0.64 -1.95
CA ASN A 61 5.62 1.20 -2.03
C ASN A 61 6.24 1.03 -3.42
N PHE A 62 6.12 -0.16 -4.03
CA PHE A 62 6.56 -0.46 -5.39
C PHE A 62 5.88 0.44 -6.42
N LEU A 63 4.55 0.48 -6.43
CA LEU A 63 3.82 1.33 -7.38
C LEU A 63 4.14 2.82 -7.18
N ASN A 64 4.37 3.26 -5.94
CA ASN A 64 4.78 4.63 -5.65
C ASN A 64 6.19 4.95 -6.16
N SER A 65 7.13 4.00 -6.10
CA SER A 65 8.49 4.19 -6.61
C SER A 65 8.50 4.24 -8.14
N GLU A 66 7.77 3.35 -8.81
CA GLU A 66 7.64 3.33 -10.28
C GLU A 66 6.86 4.53 -10.81
N ALA A 67 5.87 5.03 -10.06
CA ALA A 67 5.14 6.24 -10.42
C ALA A 67 6.04 7.46 -10.65
N LYS A 68 7.21 7.54 -9.99
CA LYS A 68 8.18 8.64 -10.21
C LYS A 68 8.78 8.62 -11.62
N ARG A 69 8.69 7.49 -12.33
CA ARG A 69 9.28 7.24 -13.65
C ARG A 69 8.27 7.34 -14.78
N VAL A 70 6.97 7.42 -14.47
CA VAL A 70 5.89 7.45 -15.47
C VAL A 70 5.15 8.78 -15.47
N HIS A 71 4.92 9.33 -16.67
CA HIS A 71 4.13 10.54 -16.85
C HIS A 71 2.64 10.25 -16.59
N GLU A 72 1.95 11.10 -15.83
CA GLU A 72 0.51 10.94 -15.51
C GLU A 72 0.18 9.57 -14.90
N MET A 73 0.90 9.16 -13.86
CA MET A 73 0.47 8.02 -13.06
C MET A 73 -0.89 8.31 -12.42
N ASP A 74 -1.77 7.30 -12.44
CA ASP A 74 -3.01 7.32 -11.67
C ASP A 74 -2.73 6.89 -10.23
N TYR A 75 -2.73 7.85 -9.30
CA TYR A 75 -2.44 7.58 -7.89
C TYR A 75 -3.65 7.08 -7.07
N ARG A 76 -4.80 6.81 -7.72
CA ARG A 76 -6.02 6.37 -7.02
C ARG A 76 -5.86 5.03 -6.29
N PHE A 77 -4.85 4.22 -6.62
CA PHE A 77 -4.54 2.98 -5.90
C PHE A 77 -4.01 3.19 -4.47
N LYS A 78 -3.39 4.34 -4.17
CA LYS A 78 -2.62 4.53 -2.94
C LYS A 78 -3.44 4.39 -1.67
N VAL A 79 -4.50 5.20 -1.55
CA VAL A 79 -5.36 5.18 -0.36
C VAL A 79 -6.01 3.81 -0.18
N PRO A 80 -6.65 3.20 -1.20
CA PRO A 80 -7.17 1.85 -1.09
C PRO A 80 -6.15 0.82 -0.62
N LEU A 81 -4.93 0.79 -1.19
CA LEU A 81 -3.91 -0.18 -0.77
C LEU A 81 -3.41 0.07 0.66
N VAL A 82 -3.23 1.33 1.08
CA VAL A 82 -2.81 1.65 2.45
C VAL A 82 -3.88 1.26 3.46
N VAL A 83 -5.16 1.54 3.17
CA VAL A 83 -6.27 1.17 4.06
C VAL A 83 -6.44 -0.36 4.09
N MET A 84 -6.33 -1.03 2.94
CA MET A 84 -6.39 -2.49 2.85
C MET A 84 -5.23 -3.15 3.60
N ALA A 85 -4.03 -2.59 3.49
CA ALA A 85 -2.87 -3.04 4.27
C ALA A 85 -3.15 -3.00 5.77
N ALA A 86 -3.67 -1.89 6.30
CA ALA A 86 -4.00 -1.77 7.72
C ALA A 86 -5.15 -2.69 8.15
N GLU A 87 -6.13 -2.97 7.28
CA GLU A 87 -7.20 -3.93 7.56
C GLU A 87 -6.66 -5.37 7.65
N LEU A 88 -5.91 -5.81 6.64
CA LEU A 88 -5.36 -7.17 6.58
C LEU A 88 -4.28 -7.40 7.63
N ALA A 89 -3.40 -6.42 7.87
CA ALA A 89 -2.32 -6.52 8.84
C ALA A 89 -2.84 -6.80 10.27
N ARG A 90 -4.03 -6.29 10.62
CA ARG A 90 -4.71 -6.65 11.88
C ARG A 90 -5.19 -8.09 11.94
N GLU A 91 -5.55 -8.65 10.79
CA GLU A 91 -6.08 -10.00 10.69
C GLU A 91 -4.96 -11.05 10.66
N ASP A 92 -3.86 -10.74 9.97
CA ASP A 92 -2.75 -11.66 9.72
C ASP A 92 -1.49 -11.39 10.56
N ASP A 93 -1.46 -10.31 11.35
CA ASP A 93 -0.36 -9.90 12.24
C ASP A 93 0.97 -9.65 11.50
N THR A 94 0.91 -9.24 10.23
CA THR A 94 2.10 -9.02 9.38
C THR A 94 2.74 -7.64 9.52
N ALA A 95 1.97 -6.65 9.99
CA ALA A 95 2.46 -5.29 10.21
C ALA A 95 1.64 -4.55 11.29
N THR A 96 2.26 -3.58 11.94
CA THR A 96 1.56 -2.60 12.78
C THR A 96 1.46 -1.27 12.02
N SER A 97 0.24 -0.74 11.88
CA SER A 97 0.02 0.56 11.24
C SER A 97 -0.01 1.70 12.27
N ILE A 98 0.83 2.72 12.10
CA ILE A 98 0.93 3.88 13.00
C ILE A 98 0.67 5.16 12.23
N TYR A 99 -0.31 5.96 12.65
CA TYR A 99 -0.54 7.30 12.10
C TYR A 99 0.13 8.37 12.96
N ASP A 100 1.01 9.16 12.35
CA ASP A 100 1.62 10.35 12.95
C ASP A 100 0.96 11.62 12.38
N PRO A 101 0.09 12.29 13.16
CA PRO A 101 -0.58 13.50 12.72
C PRO A 101 0.34 14.73 12.64
N ASP A 102 1.46 14.75 13.37
CA ASP A 102 2.41 15.88 13.36
C ASP A 102 3.23 15.89 12.06
N GLU A 103 3.63 14.71 11.60
CA GLU A 103 4.35 14.55 10.34
C GLU A 103 3.42 14.40 9.13
N GLY A 104 2.15 14.04 9.36
CA GLY A 104 1.20 13.75 8.30
C GLY A 104 1.60 12.47 7.54
N CYS A 105 1.92 11.41 8.28
CA CYS A 105 2.42 10.15 7.73
C CYS A 105 1.68 8.95 8.35
N VAL A 106 1.48 7.91 7.54
CA VAL A 106 1.15 6.57 8.02
C VAL A 106 2.38 5.70 7.85
N TYR A 107 2.77 5.05 8.93
CA TYR A 107 3.86 4.10 9.02
C TYR A 107 3.31 2.68 9.06
N PHE A 108 4.04 1.74 8.46
CA PHE A 108 3.84 0.31 8.65
C PHE A 108 5.15 -0.29 9.15
N GLU A 109 5.12 -0.85 10.35
CA GLU A 109 6.24 -1.56 10.94
C GLU A 109 5.99 -3.06 10.80
N THR A 110 6.85 -3.75 10.05
CA THR A 110 6.90 -5.21 9.95
C THR A 110 8.02 -5.75 10.83
N GLU A 111 8.15 -7.08 10.92
CA GLU A 111 9.27 -7.71 11.66
C GLU A 111 10.66 -7.29 11.15
N VAL A 112 10.77 -6.91 9.87
CA VAL A 112 12.05 -6.72 9.18
C VAL A 112 12.22 -5.34 8.57
N SER A 113 11.19 -4.50 8.52
CA SER A 113 11.22 -3.22 7.80
C SER A 113 10.19 -2.23 8.31
N GLN A 114 10.44 -0.95 8.05
CA GLN A 114 9.47 0.13 8.24
C GLN A 114 9.18 0.81 6.91
N PHE A 115 7.91 1.09 6.64
CA PHE A 115 7.46 1.81 5.46
C PHE A 115 6.75 3.09 5.87
N SER A 116 6.89 4.16 5.08
CA SER A 116 6.25 5.44 5.34
C SER A 116 5.47 5.93 4.12
N PHE A 117 4.25 6.39 4.37
CA PHE A 117 3.37 6.97 3.36
C PHE A 117 2.89 8.34 3.82
N HIS A 118 3.27 9.37 3.07
CA HIS A 118 2.76 10.73 3.32
C HIS A 118 1.27 10.82 3.04
N VAL A 119 0.53 11.33 4.01
CA VAL A 119 -0.88 11.70 3.90
C VAL A 119 -0.96 13.07 3.23
N TYR A 120 -1.62 13.12 2.09
CA TYR A 120 -1.86 14.38 1.39
C TYR A 120 -3.12 15.05 1.92
N LYS A 121 -3.13 16.40 1.94
CA LYS A 121 -4.23 17.20 2.50
C LYS A 121 -5.58 17.02 1.80
N ASP A 122 -5.57 16.51 0.58
CA ASP A 122 -6.77 16.21 -0.20
C ASP A 122 -7.32 14.80 0.06
N TRP A 123 -6.62 13.98 0.84
CA TRP A 123 -7.12 12.69 1.30
C TRP A 123 -8.03 12.89 2.50
N THR A 124 -9.34 12.87 2.27
CA THR A 124 -10.39 13.00 3.30
C THR A 124 -10.61 11.72 4.10
N VAL A 125 -9.54 10.99 4.42
CA VAL A 125 -9.58 9.68 5.09
C VAL A 125 -9.43 9.89 6.60
N ASP A 126 -10.24 9.19 7.40
CA ASP A 126 -10.08 9.17 8.86
C ASP A 126 -8.91 8.26 9.25
N TRP A 127 -7.68 8.78 9.13
CA TRP A 127 -6.44 8.04 9.45
C TRP A 127 -6.36 7.52 10.89
N PRO A 128 -6.82 8.26 11.91
CA PRO A 128 -6.95 7.72 13.26
C PRO A 128 -7.84 6.47 13.36
N GLN A 129 -8.87 6.34 12.52
CA GLN A 129 -9.67 5.11 12.43
C GLN A 129 -8.98 4.01 11.63
N VAL A 130 -8.18 4.38 10.61
CA VAL A 130 -7.47 3.43 9.75
C VAL A 130 -6.28 2.78 10.46
N ALA A 131 -5.50 3.53 11.23
CA ALA A 131 -4.29 3.03 11.88
C ALA A 131 -4.58 2.23 13.17
N ASP A 132 -3.67 1.34 13.55
CA ASP A 132 -3.70 0.62 14.83
C ASP A 132 -3.36 1.55 15.98
N GLU A 133 -2.39 2.43 15.75
CA GLU A 133 -1.90 3.39 16.73
C GLU A 133 -1.88 4.80 16.15
N VAL A 134 -2.11 5.79 17.02
CA VAL A 134 -1.91 7.20 16.72
C VAL A 134 -0.81 7.71 17.64
N GLN A 135 0.32 8.09 17.05
CA GLN A 135 1.51 8.51 17.79
C GLN A 135 2.15 9.74 17.14
N GLU A 136 2.24 10.83 17.89
CA GLU A 136 2.97 12.04 17.50
C GLU A 136 4.48 11.83 17.61
N GLY A 137 5.24 12.22 16.59
CA GLY A 137 6.70 12.14 16.56
C GLY A 137 7.22 10.69 16.53
N TYR A 138 6.56 9.82 15.77
CA TYR A 138 6.98 8.43 15.61
C TYR A 138 8.38 8.37 14.98
N GLU A 139 9.30 7.65 15.63
CA GLU A 139 10.71 7.60 15.22
C GLU A 139 10.87 6.67 14.00
N TRP A 140 10.86 7.27 12.81
CA TRP A 140 11.18 6.55 11.57
C TRP A 140 12.67 6.22 11.49
N SER A 141 12.99 4.94 11.31
CA SER A 141 14.37 4.43 11.18
C SER A 141 15.11 4.93 9.93
N GLY A 142 14.41 5.50 8.94
CA GLY A 142 15.00 6.16 7.77
C GLY A 142 15.57 5.21 6.71
N GLU A 143 15.37 3.90 6.81
CA GLU A 143 15.76 2.97 5.74
C GLU A 143 14.83 3.20 4.54
N ASP A 144 15.37 3.86 3.51
CA ASP A 144 14.64 4.25 2.30
C ASP A 144 14.43 2.99 1.43
N ASN A 145 13.35 2.29 1.78
CA ASN A 145 12.96 0.97 1.31
C ASN A 145 12.50 0.93 -0.16
N GLN A 146 12.61 2.03 -0.90
CA GLN A 146 12.20 2.12 -2.32
C GLN A 146 13.15 1.39 -3.29
N THR A 147 14.41 1.17 -2.90
CA THR A 147 15.41 0.54 -3.79
C THR A 147 15.17 -0.95 -3.99
N TRP A 148 14.53 -1.62 -3.03
CA TRP A 148 14.30 -3.07 -3.01
C TRP A 148 12.83 -3.46 -3.20
N ALA A 149 11.97 -2.50 -3.57
CA ALA A 149 10.52 -2.69 -3.60
C ALA A 149 10.06 -3.75 -4.60
N LEU A 150 10.75 -3.92 -5.73
CA LEU A 150 10.45 -4.99 -6.68
C LEU A 150 10.88 -6.35 -6.12
N ASP A 151 12.08 -6.45 -5.55
CA ASP A 151 12.59 -7.71 -5.00
C ASP A 151 11.66 -8.24 -3.89
N TRP A 152 11.20 -7.38 -2.97
CA TRP A 152 10.21 -7.78 -1.96
C TRP A 152 8.85 -8.14 -2.55
N LEU A 153 8.42 -7.48 -3.63
CA LEU A 153 7.16 -7.84 -4.27
C LEU A 153 7.27 -9.24 -4.89
N MET A 154 8.41 -9.53 -5.51
CA MET A 154 8.65 -10.83 -6.15
C MET A 154 8.87 -11.97 -5.15
N ASP A 155 9.29 -11.68 -3.91
CA ASP A 155 9.35 -12.68 -2.84
C ASP A 155 7.98 -13.33 -2.58
N PHE A 156 6.86 -12.65 -2.88
CA PHE A 156 5.51 -13.21 -2.74
C PHE A 156 5.16 -14.29 -3.78
N LEU A 157 5.93 -14.43 -4.86
CA LEU A 157 5.70 -15.48 -5.85
C LEU A 157 6.32 -16.83 -5.49
N ASP A 158 7.10 -16.93 -4.41
CA ASP A 158 7.96 -18.10 -4.12
C ASP A 158 8.87 -18.47 -5.33
N VAL A 159 9.15 -17.50 -6.21
CA VAL A 159 9.96 -17.69 -7.43
C VAL A 159 11.40 -17.24 -7.15
N PRO A 160 12.43 -18.04 -7.47
CA PRO A 160 13.82 -17.66 -7.27
C PRO A 160 14.19 -16.37 -8.03
N THR A 161 14.96 -15.47 -7.40
CA THR A 161 15.43 -14.19 -7.97
C THR A 161 16.05 -14.30 -9.37
N ASP A 162 16.64 -15.46 -9.69
CA ASP A 162 17.25 -15.75 -10.99
C ASP A 162 16.24 -15.81 -12.16
N ASP A 163 14.93 -15.94 -11.89
CA ASP A 163 13.90 -16.10 -12.93
C ASP A 163 13.26 -14.78 -13.40
N TYR A 164 13.48 -13.66 -12.70
CA TYR A 164 12.92 -12.35 -13.07
C TYR A 164 13.95 -11.21 -13.20
N MET A 165 15.19 -11.41 -12.75
CA MET A 165 16.29 -10.49 -13.07
C MET A 165 16.93 -10.85 -14.41
N VAL A 166 16.61 -10.08 -15.47
CA VAL A 166 17.26 -10.18 -16.81
C VAL A 166 18.17 -8.99 -17.08
#